data_AF-A0A4R1RG98-F1
#
_entry.id   AF-A0A4R1RG98-F1
#
_cell.length_a   1.000
_cell.length_b   1.000
_cell.length_c   1.000
_cell.angle_alpha   90.00
_cell.angle_beta   90.00
_cell.angle_gamma   90.00
#
_symmetry.space_group_name_H-M   'P 1'
#
loop_
_entity.id
_entity.type
_entity.pdbx_description
1 polymer ?
#
loop_
_entity_poly.entity_id
_entity_poly.type
_entity_poly.pdbx_seq_one_letter_code
_entity_poly.pdbx_strand_id
1 'polypeptide(L)'
;MLTGIIVAGALWLAIGTGQSGSRIRMGYAKSAARLNRDDDRYWKWGIFYYNPDDPAWFVEKRFGIGWTSNFAQPASWMLLVGLLFILPLLMKFITWLLT
;
A
#
# COMPACT_ATOMS: atom_id res chain seq x y z
N MET A 1 32.28 -1.62 7.10
CA MET A 1 31.96 -0.47 7.97
C MET A 1 31.16 0.59 7.23
N LEU A 2 31.60 1.04 6.04
CA LEU A 2 30.87 2.03 5.22
C LEU A 2 29.44 1.60 4.84
N THR A 3 29.25 0.36 4.40
CA THR A 3 27.91 -0.19 4.06
C THR A 3 26.94 -0.13 5.24
N GLY A 4 27.42 -0.40 6.46
CA GLY A 4 26.61 -0.34 7.66
C GLY A 4 26.14 1.08 7.99
N ILE A 5 27.01 2.08 7.80
CA ILE A 5 26.67 3.50 7.99
C ILE A 5 25.62 3.96 6.97
N ILE A 6 25.77 3.55 5.70
CA ILE A 6 24.82 3.89 4.64
C ILE A 6 23.44 3.27 4.92
N VAL A 7 23.40 1.99 5.28
CA VAL A 7 22.14 1.29 5.61
C VAL A 7 21.47 1.92 6.82
N ALA A 8 22.21 2.20 7.90
CA ALA A 8 21.68 2.85 9.08
C ALA A 8 21.14 4.26 8.78
N GLY A 9 21.88 5.05 8.00
CA GLY A 9 21.44 6.37 7.55
C GLY A 9 20.17 6.31 6.69
N ALA A 10 20.08 5.35 5.76
CA ALA A 10 18.91 5.15 4.92
C ALA A 10 17.67 4.76 5.73
N LEU A 11 17.81 3.86 6.71
CA LEU A 11 16.73 3.46 7.61
C LEU A 11 16.25 4.64 8.46
N TRP A 12 17.18 5.42 9.01
CA TRP A 12 16.86 6.61 9.79
C TRP A 12 16.07 7.64 8.96
N LEU A 13 16.50 7.90 7.72
CA LEU A 13 15.80 8.79 6.80
C LEU A 13 14.41 8.27 6.41
N ALA A 14 14.27 6.97 6.14
CA ALA A 14 12.99 6.36 5.79
C ALA A 14 11.97 6.46 6.94
N ILE A 15 12.41 6.24 8.18
CA ILE A 15 11.55 6.38 9.37
C ILE A 15 11.23 7.85 9.64
N GLY A 16 12.21 8.75 9.47
CA GLY A 16 12.08 10.18 9.73
C GLY A 16 11.13 10.90 8.78
N THR A 17 11.25 10.62 7.47
CA THR A 17 10.42 11.27 6.44
C THR A 17 8.99 10.73 6.36
N GLY A 18 8.72 9.58 6.99
CA GLY A 18 7.43 8.90 6.93
C GLY A 18 7.21 8.19 5.59
N GLN A 19 6.23 7.29 5.54
CA GLN A 19 5.88 6.60 4.30
C GLN A 19 5.57 7.63 3.21
N SER A 20 6.18 7.46 2.03
CA SER A 20 6.05 8.35 0.87
C SER A 20 6.37 9.83 1.14
N GLY A 21 7.20 10.11 2.16
CA GLY A 21 7.55 11.50 2.52
C GLY A 21 6.41 12.28 3.17
N SER A 22 5.40 11.60 3.72
CA SER A 22 4.23 12.21 4.37
C SER A 22 4.54 13.24 5.46
N ARG A 23 5.74 13.23 6.05
CA ARG A 23 6.17 14.20 7.08
C ARG A 23 6.99 15.36 6.54
N ILE A 24 7.26 15.41 5.24
CA ILE A 24 8.00 16.49 4.60
C ILE A 24 7.06 17.68 4.40
N ARG A 25 7.27 18.76 5.16
CA ARG A 25 6.56 20.04 4.95
C ARG A 25 7.08 20.74 3.69
N MET A 26 6.46 20.48 2.54
CA MET A 26 6.58 21.36 1.38
C MET A 26 5.56 22.51 1.50
N GLY A 27 5.84 23.68 0.92
CA GLY A 27 4.95 24.85 0.86
C GLY A 27 3.63 24.65 0.07
N TYR A 28 3.19 23.39 -0.09
CA TYR A 28 2.05 22.89 -0.82
C TYR A 28 0.81 22.66 0.07
N ALA A 29 0.79 23.20 1.30
CA ALA A 29 -0.22 22.87 2.32
C ALA A 29 -1.68 23.01 1.83
N LYS A 30 -1.96 24.02 0.99
CA LYS A 30 -3.30 24.24 0.41
C LYS A 30 -3.66 23.20 -0.66
N SER A 31 -2.72 22.81 -1.50
CA SER A 31 -2.91 21.80 -2.56
C SER A 31 -3.01 20.39 -1.97
N ALA A 32 -2.17 20.08 -0.98
CA ALA A 32 -2.22 18.81 -0.25
C ALA A 32 -3.55 18.65 0.51
N ALA A 33 -4.06 19.71 1.14
CA ALA A 33 -5.37 19.68 1.78
C ALA A 33 -6.52 19.45 0.79
N ARG A 34 -6.41 19.95 -0.44
CA ARG A 34 -7.41 19.75 -1.51
C ARG A 34 -7.38 18.32 -2.05
N LEU A 35 -6.18 17.80 -2.35
CA LEU A 35 -5.97 16.41 -2.79
C LEU A 35 -6.51 15.42 -1.76
N ASN A 36 -6.16 15.60 -0.48
CA ASN A 36 -6.61 14.71 0.60
C ASN A 36 -8.16 14.75 0.76
N ARG A 37 -8.77 15.94 0.65
CA ARG A 37 -10.23 16.08 0.72
C ARG A 37 -10.95 15.46 -0.49
N ASP A 38 -10.38 15.57 -1.68
CA ASP A 38 -10.93 14.93 -2.88
C ASP A 38 -10.82 13.41 -2.80
N ASP A 39 -9.73 12.88 -2.22
CA ASP A 39 -9.54 11.44 -2.00
C ASP A 39 -10.48 10.88 -0.92
N ASP A 40 -10.80 11.67 0.11
CA ASP A 40 -11.67 11.27 1.22
C ASP A 40 -13.03 10.71 0.77
N ARG A 41 -13.57 11.17 -0.35
CA ARG A 41 -14.86 10.69 -0.90
C ARG A 41 -14.83 9.22 -1.34
N TYR A 42 -13.65 8.70 -1.67
CA TYR A 42 -13.44 7.34 -2.15
C TYR A 42 -13.21 6.35 -1.00
N TRP A 43 -12.94 6.84 0.21
CA TRP A 43 -12.82 6.01 1.42
C TRP A 43 -14.20 5.63 1.96
N LYS A 44 -14.67 4.45 1.60
CA LYS A 44 -15.91 3.87 2.14
C LYS A 44 -15.67 3.34 3.55
N TRP A 45 -16.52 3.78 4.47
CA TRP A 45 -16.52 3.34 5.87
C TRP A 45 -15.19 3.67 6.58
N GLY A 46 -14.42 4.61 6.02
CA GLY A 46 -13.09 5.00 6.51
C GLY A 46 -11.98 3.98 6.30
N ILE A 47 -12.24 2.83 5.66
CA ILE A 47 -11.30 1.70 5.58
C ILE A 47 -11.10 1.22 4.13
N PHE A 48 -12.18 1.13 3.35
CA PHE A 48 -12.12 0.57 1.99
C PHE A 48 -12.00 1.68 0.97
N TYR A 49 -10.93 1.67 0.18
CA TYR A 49 -10.78 2.62 -0.92
C TYR A 49 -11.49 2.10 -2.18
N TYR A 50 -12.33 2.95 -2.77
CA TYR A 50 -13.11 2.62 -3.96
C TYR A 50 -13.14 3.82 -4.91
N ASN A 51 -12.26 3.80 -5.92
CA ASN A 51 -12.20 4.81 -6.97
C ASN A 51 -12.05 4.14 -8.36
N PRO A 52 -13.12 4.09 -9.18
CA PRO A 52 -13.06 3.50 -10.52
C PRO A 52 -12.16 4.26 -11.51
N ASP A 53 -11.99 5.57 -11.29
CA ASP A 53 -11.19 6.44 -12.16
C ASP A 53 -9.68 6.34 -11.86
N ASP A 54 -9.32 5.75 -10.72
CA ASP A 54 -7.94 5.49 -10.33
C ASP A 54 -7.51 4.09 -10.77
N PRO A 55 -6.56 3.95 -11.72
CA PRO A 55 -6.11 2.66 -12.22
C PRO A 55 -5.22 1.91 -11.22
N ALA A 56 -4.81 2.52 -10.10
CA ALA A 56 -3.98 1.87 -9.10
C ALA A 56 -4.70 0.68 -8.46
N TRP A 57 -4.02 -0.46 -8.38
CA TRP A 57 -4.54 -1.65 -7.71
C TRP A 57 -4.35 -1.58 -6.20
N PHE A 58 -3.29 -0.88 -5.75
CA PHE A 58 -2.96 -0.65 -4.35
C PHE A 58 -2.75 0.84 -4.10
N VAL A 59 -3.30 1.32 -2.99
CA VAL A 59 -3.16 2.71 -2.52
C VAL A 59 -2.70 2.71 -1.07
N GLU A 60 -2.11 3.81 -0.63
CA GLU A 60 -1.70 3.95 0.77
C GLU A 60 -2.91 3.94 1.70
N LYS A 61 -2.77 3.30 2.85
CA LYS A 61 -3.82 3.33 3.87
C LYS A 61 -4.03 4.76 4.33
N ARG A 62 -5.30 5.16 4.45
CA ARG A 62 -5.71 6.44 5.05
C ARG A 62 -5.07 6.68 6.43
N PHE A 63 -4.98 5.61 7.22
CA PHE A 63 -4.45 5.64 8.57
C PHE A 63 -3.34 4.60 8.74
N GLY A 64 -2.24 5.02 9.34
CA GLY A 64 -1.11 4.15 9.67
C GLY A 64 -0.14 3.94 8.50
N ILE A 65 0.55 2.80 8.51
CA ILE A 65 1.56 2.41 7.54
C ILE A 65 1.01 1.24 6.71
N GLY A 66 1.31 1.24 5.42
CA GLY A 66 1.01 0.17 4.48
C GLY A 66 0.08 0.58 3.36
N TRP A 67 -0.35 -0.43 2.61
CA TRP A 67 -1.23 -0.29 1.46
C TRP A 67 -2.54 -1.06 1.65
N THR A 68 -3.56 -0.65 0.92
CA THR A 68 -4.85 -1.33 0.78
C THR A 68 -5.18 -1.44 -0.70
N SER A 69 -6.07 -2.37 -1.07
CA SER A 69 -6.49 -2.49 -2.45
C SER A 69 -7.51 -1.41 -2.82
N ASN A 70 -7.48 -0.98 -4.09
CA ASN A 70 -8.59 -0.28 -4.69
C ASN A 70 -9.65 -1.30 -5.09
N PHE A 71 -10.75 -1.35 -4.34
CA PHE A 71 -11.82 -2.33 -4.53
C PHE A 71 -12.72 -2.04 -5.75
N ALA A 72 -12.51 -0.92 -6.43
CA ALA A 72 -13.17 -0.62 -7.70
C ALA A 72 -12.53 -1.32 -8.90
N GLN A 73 -11.27 -1.75 -8.79
CA GLN A 73 -10.52 -2.34 -9.90
C GLN A 73 -10.68 -3.87 -9.94
N PRO A 74 -11.16 -4.45 -11.07
CA PRO A 74 -11.28 -5.91 -11.20
C PRO A 74 -9.97 -6.66 -10.97
N ALA A 75 -8.85 -6.07 -11.39
CA ALA A 75 -7.54 -6.68 -11.21
C ALA A 75 -7.11 -6.81 -9.73
N SER A 76 -7.52 -5.88 -8.87
CA SER A 76 -7.33 -6.01 -7.41
C SER A 76 -8.01 -7.28 -6.88
N TRP A 77 -9.24 -7.55 -7.33
CA TRP A 77 -9.98 -8.76 -6.96
C TRP A 77 -9.35 -10.01 -7.53
N MET A 78 -8.87 -9.98 -8.78
CA MET A 78 -8.14 -11.10 -9.38
C MET A 78 -6.89 -11.46 -8.58
N LEU A 79 -6.13 -10.46 -8.11
CA LEU A 79 -4.98 -10.70 -7.26
C LEU A 79 -5.38 -11.28 -5.90
N LEU A 80 -6.39 -10.71 -5.23
CA LEU A 80 -6.84 -11.19 -3.92
C LEU A 80 -7.37 -12.63 -3.98
N VAL A 81 -8.24 -12.91 -4.94
CA VAL A 81 -8.80 -14.25 -5.18
C VAL A 81 -7.71 -15.22 -5.63
N GLY A 82 -6.83 -14.78 -6.53
CA GLY A 82 -5.69 -15.57 -6.98
C GLY A 82 -4.81 -15.98 -5.81
N LEU A 83 -4.43 -15.05 -4.93
CA LEU A 83 -3.62 -15.33 -3.75
C LEU A 83 -4.34 -16.28 -2.78
N LEU A 84 -5.64 -16.08 -2.58
CA LEU A 84 -6.48 -16.91 -1.71
C LEU A 84 -6.50 -18.39 -2.13
N PHE A 85 -6.46 -18.68 -3.43
CA PHE A 85 -6.49 -20.06 -3.95
C PHE A 85 -5.10 -20.62 -4.28
N ILE A 86 -4.19 -19.80 -4.82
CA ILE A 86 -2.85 -20.25 -5.23
C ILE A 86 -2.05 -20.69 -4.01
N LEU A 87 -2.07 -19.95 -2.90
CA LEU A 87 -1.26 -20.31 -1.73
C LEU A 87 -1.64 -21.69 -1.14
N PRO A 88 -2.93 -21.99 -0.87
CA PRO A 88 -3.31 -23.32 -0.38
C PRO A 88 -3.05 -24.44 -1.39
N LEU A 89 -3.29 -24.19 -2.68
CA LEU A 89 -3.05 -25.19 -3.73
C LEU A 89 -1.55 -25.50 -3.86
N LEU A 90 -0.71 -24.46 -3.80
CA LEU A 90 0.74 -24.60 -3.81
C LEU A 90 1.22 -25.37 -2.57
N MET A 91 0.70 -25.05 -1.38
CA MET A 91 1.02 -25.78 -0.16
C MET A 91 0.63 -27.25 -0.27
N LYS A 92 -0.58 -27.54 -0.75
CA LYS A 92 -1.05 -28.92 -0.97
C LYS A 92 -0.15 -29.67 -1.96
N PHE A 93 0.22 -29.02 -3.06
CA PHE A 93 1.12 -29.59 -4.06
C PHE A 93 2.49 -29.93 -3.48
N ILE A 94 3.07 -29.00 -2.70
CA ILE A 94 4.34 -29.22 -2.02
C ILE A 94 4.24 -30.41 -1.05
N THR A 95 3.20 -30.47 -0.22
CA THR A 95 3.03 -31.59 0.72
C THR A 95 2.89 -32.93 0.01
N TRP A 96 2.19 -32.97 -1.12
CA TRP A 96 2.06 -34.17 -1.94
C TRP A 96 3.40 -34.61 -2.54
N LEU A 97 4.25 -33.67 -2.95
CA LEU A 97 5.58 -33.97 -3.50
C LEU A 97 6.54 -34.57 -2.46
N LEU A 98 6.32 -34.26 -1.17
CA LEU A 98 7.20 -34.66 -0.07
C LEU A 98 6.79 -35.97 0.63
N THR A 99 5.65 -36.56 0.27
CA THR A 99 5.14 -37.84 0.81
C THR A 99 5.21 -38.93 -0.24
#